data_AF-A0AAN5I2P5-F1
#
_entry.id   AF-A0AAN5I2P5-F1
#
_cell.length_a   1.000
_cell.length_b   1.000
_cell.length_c   1.000
_cell.angle_alpha   90.00
_cell.angle_beta   90.00
_cell.angle_gamma   90.00
#
_symmetry.space_group_name_H-M   'P 1'
#
loop_
_entity.id
_entity.type
_entity.pdbx_description
1 polymer ?
#
loop_
_entity_poly.entity_id
_entity_poly.type
_entity_poly.pdbx_seq_one_letter_code
_entity_poly.pdbx_strand_id
1 'polypeptide(L)'
;GYGMCSVAGRKSLGRIVRSTSRCIYENLAYEEHLLRTHDPEKEGELLMMWSNRPAVVIGRHQNPWSEIALGEAAARSVAVARRHSGGGTVYHDEGNLNISILTSQKTHCRKRNLELIADAINGSFQVKVVPTARDDLEMQPGSRKCSGTAARIVRGRAYHHMTMLVDVDLERLSGMLRSDLQARLHSTATRSVRAPAVGYLRQDDANGVSVRALADCVADAWSRGFEKVEESEVDVQAASESMESVQKAMEELKGWEWIYGRTPAFEFETRSGEKMKIKGGRVTEALDQSIIGERFTQELLARL
;
A
#
# COMPACT_ATOMS: atom_id res chain seq x y z
N GLY A 1 -11.64 14.17 17.93
CA GLY A 1 -10.79 14.40 19.11
C GLY A 1 -9.58 13.51 18.99
N TYR A 2 -8.42 14.09 18.68
CA TYR A 2 -7.16 13.36 18.61
C TYR A 2 -6.64 13.20 20.04
N GLY A 3 -6.59 11.96 20.54
CA GLY A 3 -5.94 11.66 21.81
C GLY A 3 -4.49 12.16 21.76
N MET A 4 -4.08 12.88 22.81
CA MET A 4 -2.70 13.29 23.00
C MET A 4 -1.78 12.10 22.77
N CYS A 5 -0.91 12.20 21.77
CA CYS A 5 0.11 11.21 21.48
C CYS A 5 1.19 11.39 22.56
N SER A 6 0.98 10.80 23.74
CA SER A 6 1.89 10.90 24.87
C SER A 6 3.22 10.20 24.57
N VAL A 7 4.31 10.68 25.17
CA VAL A 7 5.60 10.00 25.16
C VAL A 7 5.46 8.81 26.10
N ALA A 8 5.23 7.62 25.54
CA ALA A 8 5.19 6.39 26.32
C ALA A 8 6.63 6.02 26.71
N GLY A 9 6.85 5.61 27.95
CA GLY A 9 8.07 4.92 28.35
C GLY A 9 8.28 3.64 27.53
N ARG A 10 9.45 2.99 27.67
CA ARG A 10 9.73 1.72 26.98
C ARG A 10 8.60 0.73 27.25
N LYS A 11 8.10 0.11 26.19
CA LYS A 11 7.09 -0.94 26.27
C LYS A 11 7.76 -2.28 26.59
N SER A 12 7.06 -3.20 27.23
CA SER A 12 7.65 -4.48 27.66
C SER A 12 8.06 -5.39 26.49
N LEU A 13 7.21 -5.50 25.46
CA LEU A 13 7.43 -6.42 24.33
C LEU A 13 7.13 -5.76 22.98
N GLY A 14 8.08 -5.85 22.06
CA GLY A 14 7.92 -5.55 20.65
C GLY A 14 8.16 -6.80 19.80
N ARG A 15 7.57 -6.83 18.60
CA ARG A 15 7.80 -7.90 17.62
C ARG A 15 8.22 -7.33 16.28
N ILE A 16 9.06 -8.07 15.57
CA ILE A 16 9.47 -7.78 14.20
C ILE A 16 9.19 -9.03 13.35
N VAL A 17 8.49 -8.85 12.24
CA VAL A 17 8.24 -9.89 11.25
C VAL A 17 8.71 -9.41 9.89
N ARG A 18 9.62 -10.18 9.26
CA ARG A 18 10.09 -9.92 7.90
C ARG A 18 9.50 -10.93 6.95
N SER A 19 8.75 -10.47 5.97
CA SER A 19 8.27 -11.36 4.90
C SER A 19 9.39 -11.65 3.92
N THR A 20 9.60 -12.93 3.62
CA THR A 20 10.48 -13.38 2.54
C THR A 20 9.76 -13.42 1.18
N SER A 21 8.42 -13.29 1.18
CA SER A 21 7.64 -13.24 -0.06
C SER A 21 7.79 -11.88 -0.75
N ARG A 22 7.90 -11.94 -2.08
CA ARG A 22 7.86 -10.78 -2.98
C ARG A 22 6.52 -10.66 -3.72
N CYS A 23 5.48 -11.38 -3.29
CA CYS A 23 4.17 -11.38 -3.91
C CYS A 23 3.23 -10.43 -3.16
N ILE A 24 2.68 -9.43 -3.86
CA ILE A 24 1.80 -8.43 -3.26
C ILE A 24 0.55 -9.04 -2.61
N TYR A 25 -0.01 -10.11 -3.20
CA TYR A 25 -1.20 -10.75 -2.67
C TYR A 25 -0.91 -11.54 -1.39
N GLU A 26 0.24 -12.22 -1.34
CA GLU A 26 0.70 -12.92 -0.13
C GLU A 26 0.95 -11.92 1.00
N ASN A 27 1.74 -10.89 0.75
CA ASN A 27 2.08 -9.92 1.78
C ASN A 27 0.85 -9.18 2.33
N LEU A 28 -0.09 -8.78 1.46
CA LEU A 28 -1.37 -8.19 1.90
C LEU A 28 -2.25 -9.18 2.65
N ALA A 29 -2.24 -10.46 2.28
CA ALA A 29 -2.99 -11.50 2.98
C ALA A 29 -2.44 -11.71 4.40
N TYR A 30 -1.12 -11.70 4.56
CA TYR A 30 -0.47 -11.84 5.85
C TYR A 30 -0.65 -10.60 6.73
N GLU A 31 -0.55 -9.39 6.17
CA GLU A 31 -0.89 -8.14 6.90
C GLU A 31 -2.33 -8.19 7.44
N GLU A 32 -3.28 -8.66 6.62
CA GLU A 32 -4.68 -8.80 7.02
C GLU A 32 -4.87 -9.89 8.08
N HIS A 33 -4.16 -11.01 7.97
CA HIS A 33 -4.13 -12.05 8.99
C HIS A 33 -3.67 -11.47 10.33
N LEU A 34 -2.50 -10.81 10.35
CA LEU A 34 -1.96 -10.20 11.56
C LEU A 34 -2.92 -9.19 12.18
N LEU A 35 -3.56 -8.32 11.40
CA LEU A 35 -4.57 -7.39 11.92
C LEU A 35 -5.74 -8.10 12.61
N ARG A 36 -6.10 -9.30 12.14
CA ARG A 36 -7.25 -10.08 12.64
C ARG A 36 -6.91 -11.01 13.79
N THR A 37 -5.66 -11.43 13.93
CA THR A 37 -5.26 -12.46 14.92
C THR A 37 -4.41 -11.88 16.03
N HIS A 38 -3.43 -11.03 15.71
CA HIS A 38 -2.48 -10.46 16.66
C HIS A 38 -3.17 -9.50 17.64
N ASP A 39 -3.01 -9.69 18.95
CA ASP A 39 -3.50 -8.81 20.01
C ASP A 39 -2.37 -7.92 20.57
N PRO A 40 -2.25 -6.65 20.15
CA PRO A 40 -1.14 -5.80 20.56
C PRO A 40 -1.15 -5.44 22.05
N GLU A 41 -2.28 -5.59 22.75
CA GLU A 41 -2.33 -5.34 24.21
C GLU A 41 -1.72 -6.51 25.00
N LYS A 42 -1.72 -7.73 24.45
CA LYS A 42 -1.18 -8.94 25.12
C LYS A 42 0.14 -9.41 24.54
N GLU A 43 0.29 -9.33 23.22
CA GLU A 43 1.40 -9.90 22.47
C GLU A 43 2.45 -8.87 22.09
N GLY A 44 2.26 -7.59 22.47
CA GLY A 44 3.13 -6.49 22.12
C GLY A 44 2.82 -5.86 20.77
N GLU A 45 3.36 -4.67 20.51
CA GLU A 45 3.22 -4.07 19.18
C GLU A 45 4.10 -4.79 18.17
N LEU A 46 3.70 -4.77 16.90
CA LEU A 46 4.35 -5.55 15.85
C LEU A 46 4.74 -4.65 14.67
N LEU A 47 5.98 -4.79 14.22
CA LEU A 47 6.53 -4.23 13.00
C LEU A 47 6.60 -5.33 11.94
N MET A 48 5.86 -5.21 10.85
CA MET A 48 5.99 -6.07 9.68
C MET A 48 6.73 -5.33 8.56
N MET A 49 7.76 -5.94 7.99
CA MET A 49 8.53 -5.38 6.86
C MET A 49 8.47 -6.33 5.66
N TRP A 50 8.26 -5.77 4.47
CA TRP A 50 8.00 -6.54 3.26
C TRP A 50 8.26 -5.73 1.98
N SER A 51 8.68 -6.40 0.92
CA SER A 51 8.89 -5.80 -0.41
C SER A 51 8.18 -6.65 -1.46
N ASN A 52 7.90 -6.08 -2.64
CA ASN A 52 7.13 -6.77 -3.66
C ASN A 52 7.84 -6.68 -5.01
N ARG A 53 7.68 -7.71 -5.83
CA ARG A 53 7.84 -7.58 -7.28
C ARG A 53 6.89 -6.48 -7.81
N PRO A 54 7.16 -5.95 -9.03
CA PRO A 54 6.35 -4.87 -9.62
C PRO A 54 4.85 -5.03 -9.43
N ALA A 55 4.24 -4.08 -8.72
CA ALA A 55 2.81 -4.07 -8.44
C ALA A 55 2.27 -2.64 -8.32
N VAL A 56 1.03 -2.43 -8.77
CA VAL A 56 0.25 -1.23 -8.49
C VAL A 56 -0.80 -1.56 -7.42
N VAL A 57 -0.78 -0.81 -6.33
CA VAL A 57 -1.63 -1.04 -5.17
C VAL A 57 -2.60 0.11 -4.98
N ILE A 58 -3.88 -0.13 -5.26
CA ILE A 58 -4.96 0.85 -5.09
C ILE A 58 -5.57 0.78 -3.70
N GLY A 59 -6.05 1.91 -3.20
CA GLY A 59 -6.82 1.99 -1.96
C GLY A 59 -8.20 1.33 -2.06
N ARG A 60 -8.79 1.04 -0.91
CA ARG A 60 -10.05 0.32 -0.75
C ARG A 60 -11.21 0.85 -1.60
N HIS A 61 -11.30 2.17 -1.77
CA HIS A 61 -12.43 2.89 -2.40
C HIS A 61 -12.06 3.59 -3.72
N GLN A 62 -10.95 3.19 -4.34
CA GLN A 62 -10.50 3.76 -5.61
C GLN A 62 -11.06 3.01 -6.83
N ASN A 63 -11.03 3.67 -7.99
CA ASN A 63 -11.37 3.09 -9.27
C ASN A 63 -10.08 2.72 -10.04
N PRO A 64 -9.76 1.43 -10.24
CA PRO A 64 -8.53 1.02 -10.93
C PRO A 64 -8.45 1.57 -12.36
N TRP A 65 -9.58 1.67 -13.05
CA TRP A 65 -9.63 2.20 -14.41
C TRP A 65 -9.33 3.69 -14.49
N SER A 66 -9.54 4.47 -13.41
CA SER A 66 -9.18 5.90 -13.38
C SER A 66 -7.75 6.16 -12.87
N GLU A 67 -7.18 5.23 -12.12
CA GLU A 67 -5.90 5.43 -11.43
C GLU A 67 -4.71 4.75 -12.12
N ILE A 68 -4.95 3.65 -12.85
CA ILE A 68 -3.89 2.78 -13.38
C ILE A 68 -3.92 2.74 -14.91
N ALA A 69 -2.75 2.76 -15.53
CA ALA A 69 -2.56 2.33 -16.92
C ALA A 69 -2.67 0.80 -17.02
N LEU A 70 -3.90 0.26 -16.95
CA LEU A 70 -4.14 -1.19 -16.83
C LEU A 70 -3.55 -2.00 -18.01
N GLY A 71 -3.57 -1.45 -19.23
CA GLY A 71 -2.94 -2.08 -20.39
C GLY A 71 -1.42 -2.21 -20.25
N GLU A 72 -0.75 -1.14 -19.82
CA GLU A 72 0.70 -1.15 -19.54
C GLU A 72 1.06 -2.09 -18.39
N ALA A 73 0.24 -2.11 -17.34
CA ALA A 73 0.44 -3.00 -16.21
C ALA A 73 0.41 -4.47 -16.65
N ALA A 74 -0.57 -4.85 -17.48
CA ALA A 74 -0.66 -6.19 -18.05
C ALA A 74 0.54 -6.51 -18.97
N ALA A 75 0.88 -5.61 -19.89
CA ALA A 75 1.97 -5.79 -20.85
C ALA A 75 3.34 -5.98 -20.17
N ARG A 76 3.56 -5.33 -19.01
CA ARG A 76 4.82 -5.37 -18.26
C ARG A 76 4.79 -6.35 -17.08
N SER A 77 3.78 -7.22 -17.00
CA SER A 77 3.62 -8.20 -15.92
C SER A 77 3.63 -7.57 -14.52
N VAL A 78 3.05 -6.37 -14.39
CA VAL A 78 2.88 -5.65 -13.13
C VAL A 78 1.57 -6.08 -12.49
N ALA A 79 1.63 -6.60 -11.27
CA ALA A 79 0.43 -7.03 -10.54
C ALA A 79 -0.47 -5.83 -10.20
N VAL A 80 -1.78 -6.04 -10.19
CA VAL A 80 -2.75 -5.04 -9.71
C VAL A 80 -3.42 -5.58 -8.46
N ALA A 81 -3.28 -4.87 -7.35
CA ALA A 81 -3.84 -5.27 -6.07
C ALA A 81 -4.68 -4.13 -5.46
N ARG A 82 -5.77 -4.51 -4.80
CA ARG A 82 -6.53 -3.60 -3.94
C ARG A 82 -6.20 -3.92 -2.49
N ARG A 83 -5.67 -2.95 -1.74
CA ARG A 83 -5.44 -3.12 -0.31
C ARG A 83 -6.71 -2.85 0.49
N HIS A 84 -6.69 -3.31 1.74
CA HIS A 84 -7.81 -3.14 2.66
C HIS A 84 -7.94 -1.72 3.23
N SER A 85 -6.83 -1.01 3.38
CA SER A 85 -6.80 0.38 3.84
C SER A 85 -7.26 1.36 2.75
N GLY A 86 -7.67 2.57 3.17
CA GLY A 86 -8.00 3.67 2.28
C GLY A 86 -6.76 4.32 1.64
N GLY A 87 -6.93 5.53 1.10
CA GLY A 87 -5.85 6.32 0.50
C GLY A 87 -5.70 6.14 -1.02
N GLY A 88 -4.64 6.73 -1.57
CA GLY A 88 -4.35 6.77 -3.01
C GLY A 88 -3.63 5.54 -3.55
N THR A 89 -3.31 5.55 -4.83
CA THR A 89 -2.61 4.46 -5.52
C THR A 89 -1.11 4.65 -5.42
N VAL A 90 -0.37 3.55 -5.21
CA VAL A 90 1.09 3.52 -5.15
C VAL A 90 1.64 2.43 -6.07
N TYR A 91 2.88 2.59 -6.50
CA TYR A 91 3.64 1.57 -7.23
C TYR A 91 4.68 0.98 -6.29
N HIS A 92 4.83 -0.33 -6.33
CA HIS A 92 5.85 -1.08 -5.63
C HIS A 92 6.76 -1.77 -6.66
N ASP A 93 8.05 -1.82 -6.35
CA ASP A 93 9.02 -2.76 -6.90
C ASP A 93 9.98 -3.18 -5.77
N GLU A 94 11.06 -3.86 -6.12
CA GLU A 94 12.04 -4.34 -5.14
C GLU A 94 12.90 -3.22 -4.54
N GLY A 95 12.87 -2.01 -5.12
CA GLY A 95 13.45 -0.80 -4.57
C GLY A 95 12.56 -0.10 -3.55
N ASN A 96 11.37 -0.64 -3.25
CA ASN A 96 10.44 -0.11 -2.25
C ASN A 96 10.35 -1.04 -1.03
N LEU A 97 10.57 -0.48 0.16
CA LEU A 97 10.30 -1.16 1.44
C LEU A 97 8.90 -0.78 1.93
N ASN A 98 8.08 -1.77 2.27
CA ASN A 98 6.80 -1.55 2.95
C ASN A 98 6.97 -1.86 4.43
N ILE A 99 6.43 -0.99 5.26
CA ILE A 99 6.50 -1.06 6.71
C ILE A 99 5.08 -0.98 7.25
N SER A 100 4.65 -1.96 8.02
CA SER A 100 3.34 -1.99 8.67
C SER A 100 3.53 -2.07 10.19
N ILE A 101 3.11 -1.02 10.90
CA ILE A 101 3.18 -0.94 12.37
C ILE A 101 1.79 -1.25 12.92
N LEU A 102 1.66 -2.41 13.56
CA LEU A 102 0.44 -2.90 14.19
C LEU A 102 0.44 -2.52 15.68
N THR A 103 -0.59 -1.79 16.07
CA THR A 103 -0.79 -1.29 17.44
C THR A 103 -2.21 -1.58 17.90
N SER A 104 -2.47 -1.39 19.20
CA SER A 104 -3.86 -1.32 19.64
C SER A 104 -4.50 -0.06 19.06
N GLN A 105 -5.84 -0.04 18.97
CA GLN A 105 -6.56 1.15 18.55
C GLN A 105 -6.28 2.36 19.47
N LYS A 106 -6.00 2.11 20.76
CA LYS A 106 -5.72 3.16 21.75
C LYS A 106 -4.33 3.78 21.56
N THR A 107 -3.34 2.98 21.18
CA THR A 107 -1.94 3.44 21.05
C THR A 107 -1.57 3.88 19.63
N HIS A 108 -2.47 3.67 18.66
CA HIS A 108 -2.28 4.06 17.26
C HIS A 108 -2.02 5.56 17.11
N CYS A 109 -0.84 5.92 16.58
CA CYS A 109 -0.47 7.31 16.33
C CYS A 109 0.44 7.40 15.09
N ARG A 110 -0.13 7.87 13.97
CA ARG A 110 0.58 7.98 12.68
C ARG A 110 1.79 8.90 12.77
N LYS A 111 1.62 10.07 13.40
CA LYS A 111 2.68 11.06 13.60
C LYS A 111 3.91 10.47 14.30
N ARG A 112 3.72 9.80 15.44
CA ARG A 112 4.80 9.12 16.18
C ARG A 112 5.51 8.08 15.32
N ASN A 113 4.76 7.30 14.55
CA ASN A 113 5.32 6.30 13.66
C ASN A 113 6.19 6.95 12.56
N LEU A 114 5.74 8.06 11.98
CA LEU A 114 6.51 8.79 10.96
C LEU A 114 7.76 9.45 11.53
N GLU A 115 7.68 10.02 12.73
CA GLU A 115 8.82 10.59 13.44
C GLU A 115 9.87 9.51 13.73
N LEU A 116 9.45 8.34 14.24
CA LEU A 116 10.36 7.20 14.46
C LEU A 116 11.12 6.80 13.18
N ILE A 117 10.40 6.66 12.07
CA ILE A 117 11.00 6.25 10.79
C ILE A 117 11.91 7.35 10.24
N ALA A 118 11.47 8.61 10.27
CA ALA A 118 12.28 9.74 9.82
C ALA A 118 13.56 9.85 10.66
N ASP A 119 13.48 9.85 11.98
CA ASP A 119 14.64 9.97 12.87
C ASP A 119 15.65 8.83 12.65
N ALA A 120 15.16 7.60 12.48
CA ALA A 120 16.01 6.45 12.16
C ALA A 120 16.79 6.65 10.85
N ILE A 121 16.09 7.08 9.79
CA ILE A 121 16.67 7.30 8.47
C ILE A 121 17.70 8.42 8.49
N ASN A 122 17.36 9.59 9.05
CA ASN A 122 18.25 10.75 9.11
C ASN A 122 19.49 10.48 9.99
N GLY A 123 19.39 9.60 10.99
CA GLY A 123 20.51 9.23 11.84
C GLY A 123 21.47 8.21 11.21
N SER A 124 21.02 7.48 10.18
CA SER A 124 21.77 6.33 9.63
C SER A 124 22.25 6.56 8.19
N PHE A 125 21.60 7.44 7.44
CA PHE A 125 21.86 7.66 6.02
C PHE A 125 22.11 9.13 5.71
N GLN A 126 22.84 9.40 4.62
CA GLN A 126 23.17 10.77 4.18
C GLN A 126 22.01 11.43 3.44
N VAL A 127 20.83 11.47 4.07
CA VAL A 127 19.59 12.02 3.50
C VAL A 127 18.93 12.96 4.49
N LYS A 128 17.98 13.78 4.01
CA LYS A 128 17.10 14.56 4.88
C LYS A 128 15.64 14.20 4.62
N VAL A 129 15.02 13.46 5.53
CA VAL A 129 13.61 13.02 5.42
C VAL A 129 12.77 13.68 6.52
N VAL A 130 11.63 14.26 6.15
CA VAL A 130 10.75 14.94 7.11
C VAL A 130 9.29 14.50 6.95
N PRO A 131 8.52 14.39 8.05
CA PRO A 131 7.08 14.24 7.98
C PRO A 131 6.39 15.47 7.39
N THR A 132 5.35 15.25 6.60
CA THR A 132 4.50 16.30 6.04
C THR A 132 3.23 16.49 6.87
N ALA A 133 2.52 17.61 6.65
CA ALA A 133 1.23 17.87 7.28
C ALA A 133 0.12 16.86 6.89
N ARG A 134 0.34 16.02 5.88
CA ARG A 134 -0.60 14.98 5.43
C ARG A 134 -0.26 13.58 5.94
N ASP A 135 0.63 13.48 6.93
CA ASP A 135 1.15 12.22 7.46
C ASP A 135 1.82 11.36 6.36
N ASP A 136 2.59 11.98 5.48
CA ASP A 136 3.51 11.33 4.52
C ASP A 136 4.97 11.69 4.86
N LEU A 137 5.98 11.09 4.20
CA LEU A 137 7.37 11.54 4.28
C LEU A 137 7.88 12.09 2.94
N GLU A 138 8.70 13.12 3.01
CA GLU A 138 9.38 13.73 1.87
C GLU A 138 10.86 13.97 2.14
N MET A 139 11.65 13.91 1.08
CA MET A 139 13.07 14.25 1.08
C MET A 139 13.28 15.74 0.84
N GLN A 140 14.30 16.28 1.51
CA GLN A 140 14.75 17.66 1.38
C GLN A 140 16.18 17.72 0.83
N PRO A 141 16.51 18.73 0.02
CA PRO A 141 15.63 19.78 -0.49
C PRO A 141 14.64 19.28 -1.55
N GLY A 142 13.66 20.12 -1.89
CA GLY A 142 12.78 19.94 -3.05
C GLY A 142 11.43 19.28 -2.76
N SER A 143 11.08 18.99 -1.49
CA SER A 143 9.77 18.43 -1.10
C SER A 143 9.40 17.22 -1.98
N ARG A 144 10.36 16.30 -2.14
CA ARG A 144 10.23 15.11 -2.99
C ARG A 144 9.59 13.99 -2.17
N LYS A 145 8.36 13.60 -2.48
CA LYS A 145 7.67 12.53 -1.75
C LYS A 145 8.47 11.22 -1.88
N CYS A 146 8.83 10.61 -0.74
CA CYS A 146 9.55 9.33 -0.67
C CYS A 146 8.79 8.25 0.12
N SER A 147 7.67 8.61 0.76
CA SER A 147 6.80 7.68 1.46
C SER A 147 5.34 8.11 1.30
N GLY A 148 4.46 7.16 1.01
CA GLY A 148 3.02 7.32 1.12
C GLY A 148 2.48 6.43 2.23
N THR A 149 1.52 6.93 3.00
CA THR A 149 0.96 6.17 4.12
C THR A 149 -0.54 5.92 4.01
N ALA A 150 -1.00 4.87 4.68
CA ALA A 150 -2.41 4.62 4.93
C ALA A 150 -2.58 3.83 6.23
N ALA A 151 -3.79 3.85 6.78
CA ALA A 151 -4.09 3.17 8.02
C ALA A 151 -5.39 2.39 7.92
N ARG A 152 -5.50 1.35 8.74
CA ARG A 152 -6.75 0.62 8.95
C ARG A 152 -6.96 0.44 10.44
N ILE A 153 -8.15 0.81 10.91
CA ILE A 153 -8.56 0.64 12.31
C ILE A 153 -9.75 -0.31 12.32
N VAL A 154 -9.66 -1.34 13.14
CA VAL A 154 -10.73 -2.27 13.47
C VAL A 154 -10.92 -2.28 14.99
N ARG A 155 -11.94 -2.99 15.49
CA ARG A 155 -12.21 -3.03 16.93
C ARG A 155 -10.98 -3.52 17.71
N GLY A 156 -10.38 -2.63 18.50
CA GLY A 156 -9.25 -2.93 19.39
C GLY A 156 -7.87 -2.91 18.73
N ARG A 157 -7.78 -2.94 17.40
CA ARG A 157 -6.52 -3.08 16.66
C ARG A 157 -6.42 -2.10 15.51
N ALA A 158 -5.21 -1.70 15.17
CA ALA A 158 -4.95 -0.86 14.03
C ALA A 158 -3.61 -1.20 13.40
N TYR A 159 -3.46 -0.93 12.11
CA TYR A 159 -2.15 -0.79 11.50
C TYR A 159 -1.99 0.58 10.88
N HIS A 160 -0.76 1.10 10.91
CA HIS A 160 -0.28 2.16 10.06
C HIS A 160 0.75 1.57 9.11
N HIS A 161 0.47 1.55 7.80
CA HIS A 161 1.45 1.12 6.83
C HIS A 161 1.95 2.25 5.96
N MET A 162 3.17 2.11 5.48
CA MET A 162 3.83 3.09 4.65
C MET A 162 4.78 2.43 3.67
N THR A 163 4.95 3.07 2.52
CA THR A 163 6.02 2.79 1.58
C THR A 163 7.26 3.59 1.95
N MET A 164 8.43 3.11 1.57
CA MET A 164 9.67 3.87 1.58
C MET A 164 10.39 3.60 0.26
N LEU A 165 10.45 4.63 -0.59
CA LEU A 165 11.11 4.55 -1.88
C LEU A 165 12.63 4.62 -1.66
N VAL A 166 13.32 3.49 -1.82
CA VAL A 166 14.76 3.40 -1.58
C VAL A 166 15.54 3.51 -2.89
N ASP A 167 15.17 2.72 -3.88
CA ASP A 167 15.84 2.63 -5.19
C ASP A 167 14.84 2.20 -6.28
N VAL A 168 13.71 2.91 -6.35
CA VAL A 168 12.58 2.56 -7.22
C VAL A 168 12.78 3.07 -8.65
N ASP A 169 12.22 2.35 -9.62
CA ASP A 169 12.16 2.81 -11.01
C ASP A 169 11.05 3.89 -11.16
N LEU A 170 11.46 5.16 -11.07
CA LEU A 170 10.53 6.29 -11.16
C LEU A 170 9.84 6.40 -12.53
N GLU A 171 10.48 5.95 -13.61
CA GLU A 171 9.89 5.97 -14.94
C GLU A 171 8.71 4.97 -14.99
N ARG A 172 8.94 3.73 -14.58
CA ARG A 172 7.89 2.72 -14.43
C ARG A 172 6.79 3.18 -13.49
N LEU A 173 7.13 3.72 -12.32
CA LEU A 173 6.16 4.25 -11.37
C LEU A 173 5.27 5.29 -12.05
N SER A 174 5.86 6.27 -12.73
CA SER A 174 5.10 7.36 -13.34
C SER A 174 4.21 6.90 -14.49
N GLY A 175 4.66 5.92 -15.28
CA GLY A 175 3.89 5.32 -16.38
C GLY A 175 2.71 4.50 -15.90
N MET A 176 2.85 3.78 -14.78
CA MET A 176 1.80 2.92 -14.24
C MET A 176 0.63 3.69 -13.63
N LEU A 177 0.86 4.90 -13.11
CA LEU A 177 -0.12 5.70 -12.35
C LEU A 177 -0.84 6.77 -13.21
N ARG A 178 -0.87 6.57 -14.53
CA ARG A 178 -1.50 7.46 -15.51
C ARG A 178 -2.47 6.68 -16.38
N SER A 179 -3.72 6.57 -15.92
CA SER A 179 -4.79 6.00 -16.75
C SER A 179 -5.07 6.86 -17.99
N ASP A 180 -5.18 6.18 -19.13
CA ASP A 180 -5.67 6.71 -20.42
C ASP A 180 -7.20 6.84 -20.47
N LEU A 181 -7.91 6.17 -19.56
CA LEU A 181 -9.37 6.20 -19.47
C LEU A 181 -9.89 7.33 -18.59
N GLN A 182 -9.03 7.95 -17.78
CA GLN A 182 -9.43 8.91 -16.74
C GLN A 182 -10.35 10.02 -17.25
N ALA A 183 -10.08 10.58 -18.44
CA ALA A 183 -10.86 11.67 -19.02
C ALA A 183 -12.29 11.27 -19.43
N ARG A 184 -12.55 9.97 -19.60
CA ARG A 184 -13.83 9.40 -20.04
C ARG A 184 -14.61 8.75 -18.90
N LEU A 185 -14.13 8.88 -17.67
CA LEU A 185 -14.71 8.27 -16.48
C LEU A 185 -15.31 9.32 -15.55
N HIS A 186 -16.57 9.13 -15.17
CA HIS A 186 -17.25 9.93 -14.16
C HIS A 186 -17.54 9.08 -12.93
N SER A 187 -16.81 9.33 -11.84
CA SER A 187 -16.88 8.53 -10.61
C SER A 187 -16.73 9.39 -9.35
N THR A 188 -17.36 8.95 -8.27
CA THR A 188 -17.18 9.48 -6.91
C THR A 188 -16.11 8.73 -6.11
N ALA A 189 -15.41 7.77 -6.74
CA ALA A 189 -14.34 7.01 -6.12
C ALA A 189 -13.22 7.94 -5.60
N THR A 190 -12.53 7.48 -4.55
CA THR A 190 -11.40 8.22 -3.98
C THR A 190 -10.29 8.37 -5.02
N ARG A 191 -9.90 9.62 -5.32
CA ARG A 191 -8.80 9.93 -6.25
C ARG A 191 -7.47 9.99 -5.52
N SER A 192 -6.40 9.58 -6.19
CA SER A 192 -5.04 9.83 -5.69
C SER A 192 -4.71 11.31 -5.69
N VAL A 193 -3.94 11.74 -4.69
CA VAL A 193 -3.33 13.06 -4.66
C VAL A 193 -1.93 12.93 -5.22
N ARG A 194 -1.71 13.48 -6.42
CA ARG A 194 -0.38 13.46 -7.05
C ARG A 194 0.60 14.32 -6.26
N ALA A 195 1.77 13.78 -5.99
CA ALA A 195 2.88 14.55 -5.43
C ALA A 195 3.49 15.43 -6.54
N PRO A 196 3.83 16.71 -6.26
CA PRO A 196 4.51 17.56 -7.23
C PRO A 196 5.88 17.02 -7.65
N ALA A 197 6.59 16.39 -6.71
CA ALA A 197 7.88 15.74 -6.93
C ALA A 197 7.94 14.42 -6.15
N VAL A 198 8.68 13.46 -6.68
CA VAL A 198 8.93 12.14 -6.08
C VAL A 198 10.44 11.93 -6.02
N GLY A 199 10.93 11.32 -4.94
CA GLY A 199 12.34 10.99 -4.76
C GLY A 199 12.50 9.66 -4.04
N TYR A 200 13.71 9.12 -4.08
CA TYR A 200 14.08 7.85 -3.42
C TYR A 200 15.41 8.00 -2.70
N LEU A 201 15.62 7.25 -1.62
CA LEU A 201 16.75 7.49 -0.71
C LEU A 201 18.12 7.40 -1.40
N ARG A 202 18.31 6.42 -2.28
CA ARG A 202 19.58 6.21 -3.01
C ARG A 202 19.94 7.36 -3.95
N GLN A 203 18.99 8.24 -4.26
CA GLN A 203 19.23 9.46 -5.04
C GLN A 203 20.19 10.40 -4.32
N ASP A 204 20.13 10.45 -2.99
CA ASP A 204 20.91 11.36 -2.15
C ASP A 204 22.02 10.62 -1.37
N ASP A 205 21.86 9.32 -1.11
CA ASP A 205 22.85 8.45 -0.47
C ASP A 205 23.22 7.25 -1.36
N ALA A 206 24.03 7.50 -2.40
CA ALA A 206 24.32 6.52 -3.44
C ALA A 206 25.09 5.27 -2.96
N ASN A 207 25.85 5.38 -1.87
CA ASN A 207 26.78 4.35 -1.38
C ASN A 207 26.34 3.70 -0.05
N GLY A 208 25.39 4.30 0.69
CA GLY A 208 25.00 3.85 2.03
C GLY A 208 23.67 3.10 2.09
N VAL A 209 22.67 3.45 1.27
CA VAL A 209 21.30 2.94 1.45
C VAL A 209 20.93 1.83 0.47
N SER A 210 20.33 0.78 1.01
CA SER A 210 19.64 -0.30 0.28
C SER A 210 18.36 -0.67 1.02
N VAL A 211 17.44 -1.39 0.37
CA VAL A 211 16.20 -1.84 1.04
C VAL A 211 16.50 -2.67 2.27
N ARG A 212 17.52 -3.52 2.23
CA ARG A 212 17.97 -4.31 3.39
C ARG A 212 18.53 -3.43 4.49
N ALA A 213 19.45 -2.51 4.16
CA ALA A 213 20.02 -1.59 5.13
C ALA A 213 18.96 -0.72 5.81
N LEU A 214 17.95 -0.26 5.04
CA LEU A 214 16.82 0.48 5.59
C LEU A 214 15.98 -0.41 6.53
N ALA A 215 15.68 -1.64 6.15
CA ALA A 215 14.92 -2.56 6.99
C ALA A 215 15.64 -2.83 8.32
N ASP A 216 16.96 -3.02 8.29
CA ASP A 216 17.78 -3.22 9.50
C ASP A 216 17.81 -1.95 10.36
N CYS A 217 17.99 -0.77 9.74
CA CYS A 217 17.90 0.52 10.42
C CYS A 217 16.54 0.72 11.13
N VAL A 218 15.44 0.35 10.48
CA VAL A 218 14.09 0.47 11.05
C VAL A 218 13.88 -0.54 12.18
N ALA A 219 14.36 -1.78 12.02
CA ALA A 219 14.32 -2.79 13.07
C ALA A 219 15.10 -2.35 14.32
N ASP A 220 16.28 -1.78 14.16
CA ASP A 220 17.08 -1.24 15.26
C ASP A 220 16.37 -0.09 15.97
N ALA A 221 15.77 0.83 15.20
CA ALA A 221 15.02 1.96 15.75
C ALA A 221 13.78 1.51 16.52
N TRP A 222 13.04 0.56 15.96
CA TRP A 222 11.91 -0.09 16.62
C TRP A 222 12.36 -0.71 17.95
N SER A 223 13.46 -1.48 17.92
CA SER A 223 13.93 -2.24 19.08
C SER A 223 14.30 -1.38 20.28
N ARG A 224 14.82 -0.17 20.06
CA ARG A 224 15.13 0.79 21.14
C ARG A 224 13.91 1.22 21.97
N GLY A 225 12.71 1.08 21.42
CA GLY A 225 11.44 1.41 22.07
C GLY A 225 10.91 0.35 23.04
N PHE A 226 11.53 -0.83 23.09
CA PHE A 226 11.04 -1.97 23.87
C PHE A 226 12.11 -2.54 24.81
N GLU A 227 11.69 -3.17 25.90
CA GLU A 227 12.57 -3.92 26.80
C GLU A 227 13.02 -5.25 26.20
N LYS A 228 12.10 -5.94 25.52
CA LYS A 228 12.35 -7.18 24.78
C LYS A 228 11.78 -7.08 23.38
N VAL A 229 12.51 -7.62 22.41
CA VAL A 229 12.05 -7.75 21.01
C VAL A 229 12.17 -9.20 20.56
N GLU A 230 11.12 -9.68 19.89
CA GLU A 230 11.13 -10.97 19.20
C GLU A 230 11.11 -10.73 17.70
N GLU A 231 12.15 -11.16 17.00
CA GLU A 231 12.27 -11.03 15.54
C GLU A 231 12.13 -12.40 14.86
N SER A 232 11.42 -12.42 13.73
CA SER A 232 11.19 -13.62 12.95
C SER A 232 11.08 -13.30 11.46
N GLU A 233 11.43 -14.28 10.63
CA GLU A 233 11.12 -14.26 9.20
C GLU A 233 9.92 -15.16 8.93
N VAL A 234 9.11 -14.78 7.94
CA VAL A 234 7.96 -15.58 7.50
C VAL A 234 8.05 -15.85 6.00
N ASP A 235 7.95 -17.12 5.63
CA ASP A 235 7.56 -17.53 4.29
C ASP A 235 6.03 -17.51 4.24
N VAL A 236 5.47 -16.49 3.59
CA VAL A 236 4.02 -16.31 3.52
C VAL A 236 3.36 -17.38 2.65
N GLN A 237 4.08 -17.92 1.66
CA GLN A 237 3.57 -19.01 0.85
C GLN A 237 3.38 -20.26 1.73
N ALA A 238 4.41 -20.65 2.49
CA ALA A 238 4.30 -21.76 3.45
C ALA A 238 3.26 -21.47 4.55
N ALA A 239 3.18 -20.23 5.04
CA ALA A 239 2.15 -19.83 6.01
C ALA A 239 0.74 -19.98 5.43
N SER A 240 0.53 -19.70 4.14
CA SER A 240 -0.78 -19.84 3.50
C SER A 240 -1.27 -21.29 3.41
N GLU A 241 -0.36 -22.26 3.39
CA GLU A 241 -0.70 -23.69 3.39
C GLU A 241 -1.16 -24.19 4.77
N SER A 242 -0.72 -23.53 5.84
CA SER A 242 -1.01 -23.91 7.24
C SER A 242 -2.05 -23.01 7.92
N MET A 243 -2.26 -21.80 7.42
CA MET A 243 -3.14 -20.79 8.01
C MET A 243 -4.32 -20.49 7.08
N GLU A 244 -5.48 -21.09 7.39
CA GLU A 244 -6.73 -20.91 6.61
C GLU A 244 -7.12 -19.44 6.40
N SER A 245 -6.84 -18.58 7.37
CA SER A 245 -7.13 -17.14 7.27
C SER A 245 -6.23 -16.41 6.26
N VAL A 246 -4.97 -16.84 6.11
CA VAL A 246 -4.05 -16.31 5.08
C VAL A 246 -4.50 -16.81 3.71
N GLN A 247 -4.84 -18.09 3.59
CA GLN A 247 -5.35 -18.67 2.33
C GLN A 247 -6.61 -17.92 1.84
N LYS A 248 -7.63 -17.79 2.70
CA LYS A 248 -8.88 -17.09 2.37
C LYS A 248 -8.66 -15.63 1.98
N ALA A 249 -7.80 -14.93 2.72
CA ALA A 249 -7.45 -13.55 2.38
C ALA A 249 -6.75 -13.48 1.01
N MET A 250 -5.86 -14.42 0.70
CA MET A 250 -5.17 -14.47 -0.58
C MET A 250 -6.11 -14.75 -1.76
N GLU A 251 -7.06 -15.68 -1.59
CA GLU A 251 -8.11 -15.97 -2.58
C GLU A 251 -8.97 -14.73 -2.85
N GLU A 252 -9.40 -14.02 -1.81
CA GLU A 252 -10.13 -12.75 -1.96
C GLU A 252 -9.26 -11.71 -2.70
N LEU A 253 -8.02 -11.49 -2.26
CA LEU A 253 -7.14 -10.45 -2.79
C LEU A 253 -6.77 -10.62 -4.27
N LYS A 254 -6.73 -11.87 -4.76
CA LYS A 254 -6.53 -12.21 -6.18
C LYS A 254 -7.83 -12.13 -7.00
N GLY A 255 -8.98 -12.21 -6.35
CA GLY A 255 -10.28 -12.27 -6.98
C GLY A 255 -10.67 -10.98 -7.71
N TRP A 256 -11.27 -11.14 -8.88
CA TRP A 256 -11.80 -10.01 -9.66
C TRP A 256 -12.81 -9.18 -8.86
N GLU A 257 -13.68 -9.87 -8.10
CA GLU A 257 -14.72 -9.23 -7.29
C GLU A 257 -14.11 -8.30 -6.23
N TRP A 258 -12.89 -8.59 -5.76
CA TRP A 258 -12.16 -7.71 -4.85
C TRP A 258 -11.44 -6.58 -5.58
N ILE A 259 -10.58 -6.91 -6.54
CA ILE A 259 -9.73 -5.93 -7.23
C ILE A 259 -10.59 -4.91 -7.97
N TYR A 260 -11.56 -5.38 -8.74
CA TYR A 260 -12.38 -4.58 -9.65
C TYR A 260 -13.82 -4.43 -9.18
N GLY A 261 -14.41 -5.51 -8.63
CA GLY A 261 -15.81 -5.51 -8.20
C GLY A 261 -16.12 -4.60 -7.01
N ARG A 262 -15.11 -4.24 -6.20
CA ARG A 262 -15.26 -3.26 -5.11
C ARG A 262 -15.20 -1.80 -5.54
N THR A 263 -15.05 -1.53 -6.84
CA THR A 263 -15.02 -0.17 -7.37
C THR A 263 -16.37 0.51 -7.17
N PRO A 264 -16.43 1.73 -6.59
CA PRO A 264 -17.65 2.53 -6.56
C PRO A 264 -18.25 2.68 -7.96
N ALA A 265 -19.58 2.73 -8.07
CA ALA A 265 -20.23 2.87 -9.36
C ALA A 265 -19.73 4.10 -10.12
N PHE A 266 -19.65 3.98 -11.44
CA PHE A 266 -19.16 5.05 -12.31
C PHE A 266 -19.82 4.98 -13.68
N GLU A 267 -19.74 6.09 -14.40
CA GLU A 267 -20.13 6.16 -15.81
C GLU A 267 -18.87 6.21 -16.67
N PHE A 268 -18.95 5.58 -17.85
CA PHE A 268 -17.91 5.63 -18.87
C PHE A 268 -18.51 6.13 -20.18
N GLU A 269 -17.77 7.01 -20.86
CA GLU A 269 -18.11 7.51 -22.18
C GLU A 269 -17.18 6.86 -23.23
N THR A 270 -17.74 6.19 -24.24
CA THR A 270 -16.96 5.61 -25.34
C THR A 270 -16.35 6.70 -26.23
N ARG A 271 -15.52 6.32 -27.20
CA ARG A 271 -15.00 7.29 -28.17
C ARG A 271 -16.08 7.87 -29.09
N SER A 272 -17.18 7.14 -29.29
CA SER A 272 -18.35 7.59 -30.05
C SER A 272 -19.29 8.49 -29.23
N GLY A 273 -19.02 8.72 -27.95
CA GLY A 273 -19.86 9.54 -27.06
C GLY A 273 -21.00 8.76 -26.39
N GLU A 274 -21.04 7.44 -26.54
CA GLU A 274 -22.04 6.60 -25.87
C GLU A 274 -21.71 6.44 -24.40
N LYS A 275 -22.73 6.58 -23.55
CA LYS A 275 -22.58 6.45 -22.10
C LYS A 275 -23.00 5.08 -21.62
N MET A 276 -22.24 4.54 -20.69
CA MET A 276 -22.56 3.31 -19.99
C MET A 276 -22.34 3.46 -18.49
N LYS A 277 -23.11 2.69 -17.70
CA LYS A 277 -22.97 2.62 -16.25
C LYS A 277 -22.32 1.31 -15.86
N ILE A 278 -21.34 1.40 -14.96
CA ILE A 278 -20.62 0.28 -14.42
C ILE A 278 -20.88 0.22 -12.91
N LYS A 279 -21.31 -0.94 -12.43
CA LYS A 279 -21.50 -1.21 -11.00
C LYS A 279 -20.95 -2.58 -10.67
N GLY A 280 -20.22 -2.66 -9.56
CA GLY A 280 -19.56 -3.91 -9.17
C GLY A 280 -18.56 -4.39 -10.22
N GLY A 281 -17.94 -3.46 -10.97
CA GLY A 281 -17.04 -3.72 -12.09
C GLY A 281 -17.71 -4.28 -13.37
N ARG A 282 -19.04 -4.40 -13.42
CA ARG A 282 -19.77 -4.93 -14.57
C ARG A 282 -20.63 -3.86 -15.23
N VAL A 283 -20.83 -3.97 -16.52
CA VAL A 283 -21.76 -3.11 -17.26
C VAL A 283 -23.18 -3.39 -16.77
N THR A 284 -23.89 -2.36 -16.34
CA THR A 284 -25.29 -2.46 -15.90
C THR A 284 -26.25 -1.70 -16.80
N GLU A 285 -25.77 -0.69 -17.50
CA GLU A 285 -26.55 0.05 -18.51
C GLU A 285 -25.62 0.41 -19.67
N ALA A 286 -26.05 0.14 -20.90
CA ALA A 286 -25.37 0.51 -22.14
C ALA A 286 -26.38 0.56 -23.29
N LEU A 287 -26.03 1.24 -24.40
CA LEU A 287 -26.87 1.26 -25.60
C LEU A 287 -26.95 -0.15 -26.22
N ASP A 288 -25.80 -0.78 -26.43
CA ASP A 288 -25.71 -2.19 -26.79
C ASP A 288 -26.11 -3.06 -25.58
N GLN A 289 -27.26 -3.72 -25.69
CA GLN A 289 -27.78 -4.59 -24.64
C GLN A 289 -26.97 -5.89 -24.49
N SER A 290 -26.21 -6.30 -25.52
CA SER A 290 -25.47 -7.57 -25.52
C SER A 290 -24.31 -7.59 -24.51
N ILE A 291 -23.77 -6.41 -24.16
CA ILE A 291 -22.65 -6.27 -23.23
C ILE A 291 -23.09 -6.11 -21.76
N ILE A 292 -24.40 -6.06 -21.47
CA ILE A 292 -24.89 -5.95 -20.10
C ILE A 292 -24.53 -7.21 -19.29
N GLY A 293 -23.96 -7.02 -18.10
CA GLY A 293 -23.45 -8.09 -17.23
C GLY A 293 -22.00 -8.49 -17.50
N GLU A 294 -21.43 -8.05 -18.64
CA GLU A 294 -20.01 -8.26 -18.92
C GLU A 294 -19.12 -7.51 -17.93
N ARG A 295 -17.95 -8.08 -17.65
CA ARG A 295 -16.91 -7.42 -16.85
C ARG A 295 -16.33 -6.26 -17.66
N PHE A 296 -16.09 -5.13 -17.00
CA PHE A 296 -15.46 -3.97 -17.61
C PHE A 296 -13.94 -4.18 -17.75
N THR A 297 -13.52 -4.99 -18.71
CA THR A 297 -12.11 -5.38 -18.92
C THR A 297 -11.48 -4.64 -20.09
N GLN A 298 -10.17 -4.82 -20.28
CA GLN A 298 -9.46 -4.30 -21.45
C GLN A 298 -9.98 -4.90 -22.75
N GLU A 299 -10.41 -6.16 -22.74
CA GLU A 299 -11.01 -6.82 -23.91
C GLU A 299 -12.38 -6.24 -24.27
N LEU A 300 -13.18 -5.84 -23.27
CA LEU A 300 -14.41 -5.09 -23.55
C LEU A 300 -14.07 -3.70 -24.09
N LEU A 301 -13.14 -2.98 -23.45
CA LEU A 301 -12.71 -1.66 -23.90
C LEU A 301 -12.14 -1.63 -25.32
N ALA A 302 -11.51 -2.72 -25.77
CA ALA A 302 -11.00 -2.85 -27.13
C ALA A 302 -12.11 -3.00 -28.19
N ARG A 303 -13.33 -3.38 -27.78
CA ARG A 303 -14.51 -3.49 -28.65
C ARG A 303 -15.35 -2.20 -28.70
N LEU A 304 -15.12 -1.25 -27.79
CA LEU A 304 -15.88 0.00 -27.60
C LEU A 304 -15.18 1.23 -28.21
#